data_AF-A0A6A3B062-F1
#
_entry.id   AF-A0A6A3B062-F1
#
_cell.length_a   1.000
_cell.length_b   1.000
_cell.length_c   1.000
_cell.angle_alpha   90.00
_cell.angle_beta   90.00
_cell.angle_gamma   90.00
#
_symmetry.space_group_name_H-M   'P 1'
#
loop_
_entity.id
_entity.type
_entity.pdbx_description
1 polymer ?
#
loop_
_entity_poly.entity_id
_entity_poly.type
_entity_poly.pdbx_seq_one_letter_code
_entity_poly.pdbx_strand_id
1 'polypeptide(L)'
;MNYNLLDAVSRHTIQVFPHSWAAILISLDNCGMWNIRSEIWDRHYLGQQLYISLLSPNRSVRDEYNLPEDVMTCGVVEGMPRPPPFSS
;
A
#
# COMPACT_ATOMS: atom_id res chain seq x y z
N MET A 1 28.15 -5.80 -5.19
CA MET A 1 26.70 -6.01 -5.01
C MET A 1 26.14 -6.26 -6.39
N ASN A 2 25.64 -7.48 -6.67
CA ASN A 2 25.03 -7.81 -7.94
C ASN A 2 23.54 -8.02 -7.71
N TYR A 3 22.71 -7.21 -8.37
CA TYR A 3 21.27 -7.40 -8.40
C TYR A 3 20.90 -8.27 -9.60
N ASN A 4 19.92 -9.16 -9.45
CA ASN A 4 19.34 -9.85 -10.59
C ASN A 4 18.35 -8.91 -11.29
N LEU A 5 18.74 -8.37 -12.45
CA LEU A 5 17.93 -7.44 -13.24
C LEU A 5 17.26 -8.11 -14.45
N LEU A 6 17.51 -9.41 -14.69
CA LEU A 6 17.00 -10.12 -15.87
C LEU A 6 15.76 -10.96 -15.55
N ASP A 7 15.81 -11.73 -14.46
CA ASP A 7 14.78 -12.73 -14.14
C ASP A 7 14.51 -12.88 -12.63
N ALA A 8 14.63 -11.78 -11.88
CA ALA A 8 14.22 -11.78 -10.47
C ALA A 8 12.75 -12.22 -10.31
N VAL A 9 12.49 -13.06 -9.30
CA VAL A 9 11.16 -13.64 -9.09
C VAL A 9 10.20 -12.60 -8.48
N SER A 10 9.07 -12.38 -9.15
CA SER A 10 7.99 -11.54 -8.62
C SER A 10 7.24 -12.26 -7.48
N ARG A 11 7.07 -11.57 -6.35
CA ARG A 11 6.41 -12.08 -5.13
C ARG A 11 5.74 -10.93 -4.37
N HIS A 12 4.76 -11.25 -3.55
CA HIS A 12 4.12 -10.31 -2.61
C HIS A 12 4.72 -10.36 -1.19
N THR A 13 5.46 -11.41 -0.87
CA THR A 13 6.14 -11.59 0.43
C THR A 13 7.56 -12.11 0.20
N ILE A 14 8.54 -11.51 0.89
CA ILE A 14 9.95 -11.90 0.83
C ILE A 14 10.47 -12.19 2.24
N GLN A 15 11.27 -13.24 2.40
CA GLN A 15 11.94 -13.54 3.66
C GLN A 15 13.23 -12.73 3.75
N VAL A 16 13.42 -12.05 4.87
CA VAL A 16 14.68 -11.40 5.22
C VAL A 16 15.34 -12.20 6.33
N PHE A 17 16.47 -12.84 6.00
CA PHE A 17 17.20 -13.68 6.94
C PHE A 17 17.95 -12.85 8.01
N PRO A 18 18.23 -13.43 9.19
CA PRO A 18 18.98 -12.74 10.24
C PRO A 18 20.32 -12.17 9.73
N HIS A 19 20.64 -10.93 10.14
CA HIS A 19 21.86 -10.21 9.72
C HIS A 19 22.01 -10.05 8.19
N SER A 20 20.91 -10.15 7.45
CA SER A 20 20.89 -10.04 5.99
C SER A 20 19.91 -8.96 5.54
N TRP A 21 19.93 -8.64 4.25
CA TRP A 21 19.01 -7.72 3.62
C TRP A 21 18.43 -8.36 2.34
N ALA A 22 17.27 -7.89 1.91
CA ALA A 22 16.70 -8.20 0.62
C ALA A 22 16.41 -6.89 -0.11
N ALA A 23 16.72 -6.83 -1.40
CA ALA A 23 16.29 -5.72 -2.26
C ALA A 23 15.11 -6.18 -3.11
N ILE A 24 14.10 -5.31 -3.20
CA ILE A 24 12.95 -5.47 -4.07
C ILE A 24 12.87 -4.25 -4.98
N LEU A 25 12.42 -4.47 -6.22
CA LEU A 25 12.08 -3.41 -7.16
C LEU A 25 10.58 -3.48 -7.42
N ILE A 26 9.89 -2.36 -7.27
CA ILE A 26 8.44 -2.27 -7.49
C ILE A 26 8.12 -1.04 -8.34
N SER A 27 7.11 -1.17 -9.21
CA SER A 27 6.43 -0.03 -9.81
C SER A 27 5.32 0.45 -8.88
N LEU A 28 5.14 1.76 -8.78
CA LEU A 28 4.08 2.39 -8.00
C LEU A 28 3.01 2.94 -8.97
N ASP A 29 2.40 2.05 -9.74
CA ASP A 29 1.44 2.34 -10.80
C ASP A 29 -0.02 2.15 -10.38
N ASN A 30 -0.26 1.75 -9.13
CA ASN A 30 -1.60 1.57 -8.56
C ASN A 30 -1.84 2.58 -7.43
N CYS A 31 -2.71 3.56 -7.66
CA CYS A 31 -2.98 4.62 -6.70
C CYS A 31 -3.82 4.11 -5.51
N GLY A 32 -3.63 4.74 -4.36
CA GLY A 32 -4.35 4.43 -3.12
C GLY A 32 -3.42 4.21 -1.93
N MET A 33 -3.93 3.52 -0.92
CA MET A 33 -3.24 3.26 0.34
C MET A 33 -2.73 1.81 0.41
N TRP A 34 -1.43 1.64 0.56
CA TRP A 34 -0.76 0.35 0.59
C TRP A 34 -0.10 0.09 1.93
N ASN A 35 -0.23 -1.13 2.45
CA ASN A 35 0.44 -1.58 3.66
C ASN A 35 1.58 -2.54 3.30
N ILE A 36 2.78 -2.24 3.78
CA ILE A 36 3.92 -3.15 3.80
C ILE A 36 4.18 -3.53 5.24
N ARG A 37 4.10 -4.82 5.57
CA ARG A 37 4.21 -5.30 6.96
C ARG A 37 4.99 -6.59 7.07
N SER A 38 5.36 -6.91 8.31
CA SER A 38 5.71 -8.27 8.67
C SER A 38 4.47 -9.16 8.63
N GLU A 39 4.56 -10.33 8.00
CA GLU A 39 3.53 -11.37 8.12
C GLU A 39 3.67 -12.19 9.42
N ILE A 40 4.65 -11.87 10.27
CA ILE A 40 4.74 -12.40 11.63
C ILE A 40 3.80 -11.57 12.52
N TRP A 41 2.73 -12.21 12.99
CA TRP A 41 1.65 -11.57 13.76
C TRP A 41 2.14 -10.73 14.93
N ASP A 42 3.04 -11.26 15.77
CA ASP A 42 3.53 -10.53 16.94
C ASP A 42 4.24 -9.24 16.55
N ARG A 43 5.00 -9.26 15.44
CA ARG A 43 5.72 -8.08 14.96
C ARG A 43 4.79 -7.07 14.31
N HIS A 44 3.83 -7.54 13.53
CA HIS A 44 2.79 -6.69 12.96
C HIS A 44 1.98 -5.99 14.06
N TYR A 45 1.56 -6.73 15.09
CA TYR A 45 0.84 -6.19 16.25
C TYR A 45 1.66 -5.14 17.01
N LEU A 46 2.96 -5.39 17.18
CA LEU A 46 3.88 -4.44 17.81
C LEU A 46 4.28 -3.27 16.89
N GLY A 47 3.70 -3.16 15.68
CA GLY A 47 3.85 -2.00 14.80
C GLY A 47 4.92 -2.12 13.73
N GLN A 48 5.46 -3.32 13.45
CA GLN A 48 6.37 -3.52 12.32
C GLN A 48 5.62 -3.49 10.98
N GLN A 49 5.26 -2.28 10.56
CA GLN A 49 4.53 -1.99 9.34
C GLN A 49 4.81 -0.56 8.84
N LEU A 50 4.60 -0.36 7.55
CA LEU A 50 4.73 0.91 6.83
C LEU A 50 3.52 1.07 5.93
N TYR A 51 2.93 2.26 5.93
CA TYR A 51 1.87 2.63 4.99
C TYR A 51 2.41 3.59 3.94
N ILE A 52 2.01 3.40 2.69
CA ILE A 52 2.37 4.22 1.54
C ILE A 52 1.08 4.75 0.92
N SER A 53 1.00 6.05 0.71
CA SER A 53 -0.10 6.70 0.00
C SER A 53 0.39 7.13 -1.38
N LEU A 54 -0.24 6.58 -2.42
CA LEU A 54 0.00 6.95 -3.81
C LEU A 54 -1.18 7.75 -4.32
N LEU A 55 -0.94 9.02 -4.63
CA LEU A 55 -2.00 9.95 -5.01
C LEU A 55 -2.06 10.08 -6.53
N SER A 56 -3.27 10.05 -7.10
CA SER A 56 -3.49 10.42 -8.48
C SER A 56 -3.65 11.94 -8.60
N PRO A 57 -2.83 12.64 -9.41
CA PRO A 57 -3.01 14.06 -9.67
C PRO A 57 -4.31 14.35 -10.44
N ASN A 58 -4.79 13.38 -11.23
CA ASN A 58 -5.96 13.56 -12.09
C ASN A 58 -7.27 13.23 -11.38
N ARG A 59 -7.24 12.58 -10.20
CA ARG A 59 -8.43 12.16 -9.44
C ARG A 59 -9.45 11.43 -10.31
N SER A 60 -8.97 10.43 -11.07
CA SER A 60 -9.80 9.61 -11.96
C SER A 60 -10.15 8.27 -11.32
N VAL A 61 -11.37 7.79 -11.56
CA VAL A 61 -11.83 6.44 -11.15
C VAL A 61 -11.02 5.31 -11.77
N ARG A 62 -10.26 5.60 -12.84
CA ARG A 62 -9.30 4.65 -13.43
C ARG A 62 -8.13 4.37 -12.47
N ASP A 63 -7.72 5.38 -11.71
CA ASP A 63 -6.51 5.30 -10.88
C ASP A 63 -6.86 4.83 -9.45
N GLU A 64 -7.92 5.36 -8.85
CA GLU A 64 -8.42 4.96 -7.52
C GLU A 64 -9.95 5.02 -7.52
N TYR A 65 -10.62 4.08 -6.84
CA TYR A 65 -12.08 4.08 -6.77
C TYR A 65 -12.61 5.12 -5.77
N ASN A 66 -13.87 5.52 -5.99
CA ASN A 66 -14.59 6.31 -5.01
C ASN A 66 -14.79 5.54 -3.70
N LEU A 67 -14.87 6.29 -2.60
CA LEU A 67 -15.24 5.76 -1.31
C LEU A 67 -16.62 5.06 -1.42
N PRO A 68 -16.73 3.76 -1.06
CA PRO A 68 -18.00 3.04 -1.12
C PRO A 68 -19.08 3.71 -0.24
N GLU A 69 -20.34 3.64 -0.67
CA GLU A 69 -21.44 4.31 0.05
C GLU A 69 -21.75 3.70 1.43
N ASP A 70 -21.43 2.43 1.61
CA ASP A 70 -21.68 1.62 2.81
C ASP A 70 -20.47 1.56 3.76
N VAL A 71 -19.36 2.23 3.42
CA VAL A 71 -18.19 2.23 4.29
C VAL A 71 -18.47 3.01 5.58
N MET A 72 -18.12 2.42 6.71
CA MET A 72 -18.17 3.09 8.00
C MET A 72 -17.04 4.12 8.10
N THR A 73 -17.37 5.36 8.48
CA THR A 73 -16.37 6.36 8.87
C THR A 73 -16.08 6.23 10.37
N CYS A 74 -14.85 6.56 10.78
CA CYS A 74 -14.44 6.44 12.17
C CYS A 74 -13.38 7.49 12.54
N GLY A 75 -13.19 7.69 13.84
CA GLY A 75 -12.17 8.62 14.34
C GLY A 75 -12.43 10.05 13.89
N VAL A 76 -11.39 10.74 13.41
CA VAL A 76 -11.48 12.16 13.06
C VAL A 76 -12.44 12.42 11.89
N VAL A 77 -12.68 11.45 11.02
CA VAL A 77 -13.54 11.62 9.83
C VAL A 77 -15.01 11.25 10.09
N GLU A 78 -15.35 10.81 11.29
CA GLU A 78 -16.74 10.51 11.66
C GLU A 78 -17.60 11.78 11.62
N GLY A 79 -18.73 11.72 10.90
CA GLY A 79 -19.63 12.87 10.71
C GLY A 79 -19.16 13.94 9.72
N MET A 80 -17.99 13.80 9.10
CA MET A 80 -17.52 14.71 8.06
C MET A 80 -18.26 14.49 6.72
N PRO A 81 -18.43 15.54 5.89
CA PRO A 81 -18.98 15.38 4.55
C PRO A 81 -18.06 14.50 3.70
N ARG A 82 -18.67 13.67 2.84
CA ARG A 82 -17.90 12.79 1.94
C ARG A 82 -17.09 13.62 0.93
N PRO A 83 -15.89 13.14 0.55
CA PRO A 83 -15.10 13.81 -0.48
C PRO A 83 -15.86 13.77 -1.82
N PRO A 84 -15.64 14.77 -2.70
CA PRO A 84 -16.23 14.76 -4.03
C PRO A 84 -15.74 13.52 -4.80
N PRO A 85 -16.65 12.86 -5.54
CA PRO A 85 -16.29 11.67 -6.30
C PRO A 85 -15.25 12.03 -7.38
N PHE A 86 -14.37 11.09 -7.63
CA PHE A 86 -13.46 11.08 -8.76
C PHE A 86 -14.24 11.06 -10.07
N SER A 87 -13.68 11.76 -11.06
CA SER A 87 -14.25 11.82 -12.41
C SER A 87 -13.88 10.57 -13.20
N SER A 88 -14.76 10.20 -14.12
CA SER A 88 -14.44 9.19 -15.14
C SER A 88 -13.31 9.64 -16.05
#